data_AF-A0A6M1ZEV2-F1
#
_entry.id   AF-A0A6M1ZEV2-F1
#
_cell.length_a   1.000
_cell.length_b   1.000
_cell.length_c   1.000
_cell.angle_alpha   90.00
_cell.angle_beta   90.00
_cell.angle_gamma   90.00
#
_symmetry.space_group_name_H-M   'P 1'
#
loop_
_entity.id
_entity.type
_entity.pdbx_description
1 polymer ?
#
loop_
_entity_poly.entity_id
_entity_poly.type
_entity_poly.pdbx_seq_one_letter_code
_entity_poly.pdbx_strand_id
1 'polypeptide(L)'
;MKPMTIVVSDFDLRGSGYMHIAVSLCNELVKRGRMVTALGIGYDMSEHSWPFSIIPIAPVDSLRHVPAAIHNFRAMSDAGEWHPVDSIVVALDIPMQEKFLQMERFGIPYIGIFPIESGPLCNSWVSGLAQMNDRLVISEFGKRMIEDTGLDARYLPVGIDTESWRPPDITANEKATIRKSLGFEEDEFIVLTVADNQERKNLSAAAEIISLARKKINAKWVLVTRVTSPVGWKLDDLAQQFDITEAFTKFDRGLPFDRLWLLYAAADAFLLTSKAEGLCLPFLESQACGLPVLATDATSTPEHAWVDPDWNRLMDGRWNKGKSKGQRGIPLEVGFDTIDPWGNSVRSFVDIPKAAQSLVNLSKMNPSKLKAMTDAGLAYARTRTWTAAGDVLEESIRESIAKAIEQSKATQPQSPVDPTAGGVVPSSLPRPVPVLTQTKEVENG
;
A
#
# COMPACT_ATOMS: atom_id res chain seq x y z
N MET A 1 26.66 -9.62 -16.19
CA MET A 1 25.32 -10.07 -15.74
C MET A 1 24.48 -8.84 -15.42
N LYS A 2 23.15 -8.87 -15.67
CA LYS A 2 22.26 -7.74 -15.31
C LYS A 2 22.20 -7.58 -13.78
N PRO A 3 22.18 -6.35 -13.23
CA PRO A 3 21.94 -6.14 -11.81
C PRO A 3 20.57 -6.69 -11.38
N MET A 4 20.52 -7.29 -10.20
CA MET A 4 19.30 -7.89 -9.65
C MET A 4 18.77 -7.08 -8.46
N THR A 5 17.48 -6.74 -8.53
CA THR A 5 16.71 -6.26 -7.37
C THR A 5 15.92 -7.43 -6.78
N ILE A 6 16.05 -7.64 -5.47
CA ILE A 6 15.14 -8.50 -4.73
C ILE A 6 13.97 -7.65 -4.25
N VAL A 7 12.74 -8.04 -4.59
CA VAL A 7 11.51 -7.37 -4.15
C VAL A 7 10.80 -8.25 -3.13
N VAL A 8 10.38 -7.71 -1.99
CA VAL A 8 9.61 -8.44 -0.98
C VAL A 8 8.26 -7.77 -0.82
N SER A 9 7.17 -8.53 -1.02
CA SER A 9 5.81 -8.03 -0.89
C SER A 9 4.83 -9.17 -0.64
N ASP A 10 3.60 -8.79 -0.28
CA ASP A 10 2.43 -9.64 -0.44
C ASP A 10 2.15 -9.88 -1.94
N PHE A 11 1.98 -11.15 -2.30
CA PHE A 11 1.63 -11.63 -3.64
C PHE A 11 0.41 -12.58 -3.57
N ASP A 12 -0.50 -12.33 -2.63
CA ASP A 12 -1.83 -12.94 -2.62
C ASP A 12 -2.63 -12.51 -3.85
N LEU A 13 -2.72 -13.42 -4.83
CA LEU A 13 -3.38 -13.19 -6.12
C LEU A 13 -4.90 -12.99 -6.03
N ARG A 14 -5.49 -13.14 -4.84
CA ARG A 14 -6.90 -12.79 -4.58
C ARG A 14 -7.12 -11.28 -4.44
N GLY A 15 -6.12 -10.46 -4.76
CA GLY A 15 -6.23 -9.01 -4.86
C GLY A 15 -5.97 -8.31 -3.52
N SER A 16 -4.73 -7.89 -3.31
CA SER A 16 -4.32 -6.96 -2.26
C SER A 16 -3.70 -5.69 -2.86
N GLY A 17 -3.78 -4.57 -2.13
CA GLY A 17 -3.20 -3.31 -2.61
C GLY A 17 -1.69 -3.40 -2.82
N TYR A 18 -0.99 -4.11 -1.94
CA TYR A 18 0.45 -4.36 -2.08
C TYR A 18 0.79 -5.23 -3.28
N MET A 19 0.00 -6.28 -3.57
CA MET A 19 0.20 -7.08 -4.78
C MET A 19 0.18 -6.21 -6.03
N HIS A 20 -0.83 -5.34 -6.17
CA HIS A 20 -0.92 -4.45 -7.35
C HIS A 20 0.26 -3.47 -7.44
N ILE A 21 0.69 -2.90 -6.31
CA ILE A 21 1.86 -2.01 -6.26
C ILE A 21 3.14 -2.78 -6.63
N ALA A 22 3.39 -3.92 -6.00
CA ALA A 22 4.61 -4.70 -6.20
C ALA A 22 4.72 -5.24 -7.62
N VAL A 23 3.67 -5.86 -8.16
CA VAL A 23 3.65 -6.36 -9.55
C VAL A 23 3.96 -5.23 -10.53
N SER A 24 3.33 -4.07 -10.36
CA SER A 24 3.51 -2.93 -11.28
C SER A 24 4.92 -2.35 -11.19
N LEU A 25 5.47 -2.20 -9.98
CA LEU A 25 6.84 -1.73 -9.79
C LEU A 25 7.87 -2.74 -10.32
N CYS A 26 7.65 -4.05 -10.14
CA CYS A 26 8.51 -5.09 -10.70
C CYS A 26 8.54 -4.99 -12.24
N ASN A 27 7.39 -4.80 -12.89
CA ASN A 27 7.32 -4.56 -14.33
C ASN A 27 8.14 -3.33 -14.76
N GLU A 28 8.04 -2.23 -14.00
CA GLU A 28 8.78 -1.00 -14.28
C GLU A 28 10.30 -1.14 -14.11
N LEU A 29 10.76 -1.91 -13.12
CA LEU A 29 12.18 -2.25 -12.95
C LEU A 29 12.71 -3.11 -14.11
N VAL A 30 11.93 -4.11 -14.55
CA VAL A 30 12.31 -4.95 -15.69
C VAL A 30 12.39 -4.12 -16.99
N LYS A 31 11.44 -3.21 -17.22
CA LYS A 31 11.48 -2.26 -18.35
C LYS A 31 12.75 -1.40 -18.35
N ARG A 32 13.30 -1.09 -17.18
CA ARG A 32 14.56 -0.35 -16.99
C ARG A 32 15.81 -1.23 -17.04
N GLY A 33 15.67 -2.50 -17.42
CA GLY A 33 16.79 -3.41 -17.69
C GLY A 33 17.30 -4.19 -16.47
N ARG A 34 16.63 -4.08 -15.32
CA ARG A 34 16.97 -4.86 -14.12
C ARG A 34 16.45 -6.28 -14.21
N MET A 35 17.16 -7.20 -13.58
CA MET A 35 16.58 -8.50 -13.23
C MET A 35 15.81 -8.35 -11.91
N VAL A 36 14.62 -8.94 -11.84
CA VAL A 36 13.78 -8.87 -10.65
C VAL A 36 13.45 -10.28 -10.17
N THR A 37 13.69 -10.52 -8.89
CA THR A 37 13.24 -11.72 -8.17
C THR A 37 12.39 -11.26 -7.00
N ALA A 38 11.10 -11.56 -7.04
CA ALA A 38 10.17 -11.28 -5.97
C ALA A 38 10.15 -12.43 -4.95
N LEU A 39 10.25 -12.12 -3.67
CA LEU A 39 9.94 -13.02 -2.56
C LEU A 39 8.48 -12.78 -2.18
N GLY A 40 7.59 -13.63 -2.71
CA GLY A 40 6.15 -13.44 -2.68
C GLY A 40 5.50 -14.08 -1.46
N ILE A 41 5.15 -13.27 -0.46
CA ILE A 41 4.42 -13.73 0.71
C ILE A 41 2.99 -14.07 0.30
N GLY A 42 2.52 -15.26 0.65
CA GLY A 42 1.14 -15.67 0.34
C GLY A 42 0.90 -16.03 -1.12
N TYR A 43 1.94 -16.05 -1.96
CA TYR A 43 1.85 -16.50 -3.34
C TYR A 43 1.55 -18.01 -3.38
N ASP A 44 0.49 -18.37 -4.10
CA ASP A 44 -0.05 -19.73 -4.19
C ASP A 44 0.59 -20.57 -5.32
N MET A 45 1.63 -20.04 -5.97
CA MET A 45 2.33 -20.65 -7.11
C MET A 45 1.49 -20.74 -8.39
N SER A 46 0.37 -20.01 -8.47
CA SER A 46 -0.39 -19.90 -9.71
C SER A 46 0.46 -19.35 -10.85
N GLU A 47 0.32 -19.92 -12.04
CA GLU A 47 1.06 -19.48 -13.22
C GLU A 47 0.81 -17.98 -13.53
N HIS A 48 1.87 -17.28 -13.94
CA HIS A 48 1.79 -15.89 -14.35
C HIS A 48 2.64 -15.61 -15.59
N SER A 49 2.29 -14.55 -16.32
CA SER A 49 3.01 -14.07 -17.50
C SER A 49 3.91 -12.86 -17.24
N TRP A 50 4.06 -12.44 -15.98
CA TRP A 50 4.93 -11.31 -15.64
C TRP A 50 6.40 -11.59 -15.98
N PRO A 51 7.18 -10.57 -16.39
CA PRO A 51 8.54 -10.71 -16.89
C PRO A 51 9.59 -10.80 -15.75
N PHE A 52 9.19 -11.30 -14.58
CA PHE A 52 10.04 -11.48 -13.40
C PHE A 52 9.66 -12.77 -12.67
N SER A 53 10.56 -13.29 -11.83
CA SER A 53 10.30 -14.53 -11.08
C SER A 53 9.71 -14.23 -9.70
N ILE A 54 8.75 -15.05 -9.26
CA ILE A 54 8.22 -15.02 -7.88
C ILE A 54 8.64 -16.31 -7.18
N ILE A 55 9.29 -16.17 -6.02
CA ILE A 55 9.62 -17.26 -5.12
C ILE A 55 8.61 -17.25 -3.99
N PRO A 56 7.83 -18.34 -3.80
CA PRO A 56 6.82 -18.38 -2.78
C PRO A 56 7.44 -18.35 -1.38
N ILE A 57 6.95 -17.43 -0.54
CA ILE A 57 7.20 -17.39 0.89
C ILE A 57 5.90 -17.75 1.58
N ALA A 58 5.91 -18.80 2.40
CA ALA A 58 4.72 -19.22 3.13
C ALA A 58 4.16 -18.07 4.02
N PRO A 59 2.89 -18.11 4.47
CA PRO A 59 2.24 -16.93 5.05
C PRO A 59 2.47 -16.67 6.56
N VAL A 60 2.74 -17.69 7.39
CA VAL A 60 2.87 -17.57 8.87
C VAL A 60 4.03 -18.44 9.37
N ASP A 61 4.84 -17.93 10.32
CA ASP A 61 6.10 -18.51 10.86
C ASP A 61 7.27 -18.68 9.86
N SER A 62 7.09 -18.14 8.68
CA SER A 62 7.91 -18.28 7.48
C SER A 62 8.56 -16.99 7.01
N LEU A 63 8.23 -15.83 7.60
CA LEU A 63 8.90 -14.56 7.28
C LEU A 63 10.40 -14.61 7.59
N ARG A 64 10.83 -15.51 8.48
CA ARG A 64 12.25 -15.85 8.71
C ARG A 64 12.98 -16.37 7.46
N HIS A 65 12.23 -16.86 6.46
CA HIS A 65 12.81 -17.33 5.20
C HIS A 65 13.19 -16.18 4.27
N VAL A 66 12.65 -14.97 4.46
CA VAL A 66 13.00 -13.80 3.64
C VAL A 66 14.48 -13.44 3.81
N PRO A 67 15.01 -13.22 5.05
CA PRO A 67 16.45 -13.00 5.24
C PRO A 67 17.32 -14.14 4.70
N ALA A 68 16.90 -15.39 4.89
CA ALA A 68 17.64 -16.55 4.40
C ALA A 68 17.71 -16.60 2.86
N ALA A 69 16.60 -16.31 2.18
CA ALA A 69 16.55 -16.25 0.72
C ALA A 69 17.45 -15.12 0.18
N ILE A 70 17.39 -13.94 0.79
CA ILE A 70 18.27 -12.81 0.44
C ILE A 70 19.74 -13.20 0.62
N HIS A 71 20.09 -13.83 1.74
CA HIS A 71 21.44 -14.31 2.00
C HIS A 71 21.91 -15.31 0.93
N ASN A 72 21.07 -16.27 0.54
CA ASN A 72 21.41 -17.27 -0.48
C ASN A 72 21.65 -16.63 -1.85
N PHE A 73 20.79 -15.71 -2.30
CA PHE A 73 21.00 -14.99 -3.56
C PHE A 73 22.30 -14.20 -3.57
N ARG A 74 22.61 -13.54 -2.46
CA ARG A 74 23.88 -12.83 -2.28
C ARG A 74 25.07 -13.79 -2.32
N ALA A 75 25.01 -14.92 -1.63
CA ALA A 75 26.11 -15.90 -1.64
C ALA A 75 26.39 -16.44 -3.05
N MET A 76 25.34 -16.76 -3.82
CA MET A 76 25.50 -17.17 -5.23
C MET A 76 26.02 -16.04 -6.13
N SER A 77 25.62 -14.79 -5.84
CA SER A 77 26.13 -13.60 -6.54
C SER A 77 27.62 -13.40 -6.33
N ASP A 78 28.08 -13.51 -5.08
CA ASP A 78 29.48 -13.36 -4.68
C ASP A 78 30.36 -14.49 -5.23
N ALA A 79 29.80 -15.69 -5.37
CA ALA A 79 30.44 -16.83 -6.02
C ALA A 79 30.52 -16.69 -7.55
N GLY A 80 29.86 -15.69 -8.15
CA GLY A 80 29.79 -15.51 -9.60
C GLY A 80 28.87 -16.53 -10.29
N GLU A 81 28.07 -17.27 -9.53
CA GLU A 81 27.11 -18.28 -10.02
C GLU A 81 25.75 -17.69 -10.37
N TRP A 82 25.48 -16.46 -9.91
CA TRP A 82 24.22 -15.75 -10.15
C TRP A 82 24.42 -14.26 -10.46
N HIS A 83 23.34 -13.59 -10.85
CA HIS A 83 23.33 -12.15 -11.09
C HIS A 83 23.60 -11.35 -9.82
N PRO A 84 24.39 -10.26 -9.89
CA PRO A 84 24.74 -9.46 -8.72
C PRO A 84 23.51 -8.82 -8.08
N VAL A 85 23.26 -9.15 -6.81
CA VAL A 85 22.25 -8.46 -5.99
C VAL A 85 22.79 -7.09 -5.59
N ASP A 86 22.10 -6.03 -5.98
CA ASP A 86 22.53 -4.66 -5.69
C ASP A 86 21.48 -3.82 -4.96
N SER A 87 20.29 -4.36 -4.74
CA SER A 87 19.21 -3.65 -4.07
C SER A 87 18.17 -4.61 -3.50
N ILE A 88 17.62 -4.24 -2.35
CA ILE A 88 16.48 -4.88 -1.71
C ILE A 88 15.37 -3.85 -1.62
N VAL A 89 14.21 -4.16 -2.20
CA VAL A 89 13.00 -3.33 -2.14
C VAL A 89 11.96 -4.10 -1.33
N VAL A 90 11.39 -3.48 -0.30
CA VAL A 90 10.34 -4.11 0.51
C VAL A 90 9.09 -3.24 0.45
N ALA A 91 7.98 -3.81 0.01
CA ALA A 91 6.68 -3.13 -0.09
C ALA A 91 5.68 -3.78 0.86
N LEU A 92 5.69 -3.35 2.12
CA LEU A 92 4.89 -3.90 3.21
C LEU A 92 4.68 -2.87 4.32
N ASP A 93 3.72 -3.11 5.22
CA ASP A 93 3.49 -2.22 6.36
C ASP A 93 4.71 -2.17 7.28
N ILE A 94 4.90 -1.04 7.99
CA ILE A 94 6.05 -0.82 8.90
C ILE A 94 6.31 -2.02 9.83
N PRO A 95 5.31 -2.58 10.55
CA PRO A 95 5.56 -3.71 11.46
C PRO A 95 6.06 -4.98 10.76
N MET A 96 5.77 -5.16 9.47
CA MET A 96 6.32 -6.28 8.69
C MET A 96 7.76 -5.99 8.27
N GLN A 97 8.05 -4.75 7.86
CA GLN A 97 9.41 -4.34 7.48
C GLN A 97 10.37 -4.41 8.67
N GLU A 98 9.94 -4.05 9.88
CA GLU A 98 10.74 -4.15 11.12
C GLU A 98 11.33 -5.54 11.35
N LYS A 99 10.65 -6.60 10.88
CA LYS A 99 11.15 -7.99 10.96
C LYS A 99 12.38 -8.26 10.09
N PHE A 100 12.62 -7.42 9.08
CA PHE A 100 13.73 -7.58 8.14
C PHE A 100 14.84 -6.56 8.36
N LEU A 101 14.55 -5.42 8.98
CA LEU A 101 15.54 -4.34 9.18
C LEU A 101 16.75 -4.78 10.00
N GLN A 102 16.60 -5.78 10.87
CA GLN A 102 17.67 -6.33 11.70
C GLN A 102 18.58 -7.33 10.96
N MET A 103 18.27 -7.68 9.70
CA MET A 103 19.10 -8.60 8.94
C MET A 103 20.41 -7.95 8.51
N GLU A 104 21.49 -8.73 8.47
CA GLU A 104 22.75 -8.26 7.90
C GLU A 104 22.60 -8.08 6.38
N ARG A 105 22.87 -6.86 5.91
CA ARG A 105 22.66 -6.47 4.51
C ARG A 105 23.94 -6.49 3.68
N PHE A 106 25.12 -6.66 4.31
CA PHE A 106 26.43 -6.68 3.64
C PHE A 106 26.65 -5.52 2.64
N GLY A 107 26.15 -4.33 2.97
CA GLY A 107 26.25 -3.15 2.11
C GLY A 107 25.20 -3.06 0.98
N ILE A 108 24.30 -4.03 0.84
CA ILE A 108 23.18 -3.95 -0.12
C ILE A 108 22.14 -2.96 0.41
N PRO A 109 21.78 -1.91 -0.35
CA PRO A 109 20.80 -0.92 0.08
C PRO A 109 19.39 -1.52 0.24
N TYR A 110 18.71 -1.07 1.28
CA TYR A 110 17.33 -1.40 1.62
C TYR A 110 16.42 -0.20 1.36
N ILE A 111 15.47 -0.35 0.44
CA ILE A 111 14.47 0.65 0.08
C ILE A 111 13.11 0.18 0.60
N GLY A 112 12.51 0.93 1.51
CA GLY A 112 11.18 0.61 2.05
C GLY A 112 10.08 1.35 1.30
N ILE A 113 8.98 0.67 0.98
CA ILE A 113 7.77 1.22 0.37
C ILE A 113 6.58 0.92 1.28
N PHE A 114 5.92 1.95 1.80
CA PHE A 114 4.86 1.75 2.80
C PHE A 114 3.89 2.94 2.88
N PRO A 115 2.65 2.72 3.35
CA PRO A 115 1.71 3.76 3.73
C PRO A 115 2.00 4.28 5.13
N ILE A 116 1.68 5.56 5.35
CA ILE A 116 1.36 6.09 6.67
C ILE A 116 -0.13 6.40 6.66
N GLU A 117 -0.91 5.61 7.38
CA GLU A 117 -2.37 5.78 7.40
C GLU A 117 -2.82 6.91 8.32
N SER A 118 -2.06 7.20 9.37
CA SER A 118 -2.31 8.30 10.29
C SER A 118 -1.03 8.66 11.04
N GLY A 119 -1.01 9.82 11.66
CA GLY A 119 0.04 10.27 12.56
C GLY A 119 -0.51 10.94 13.82
N PRO A 120 0.37 11.35 14.74
CA PRO A 120 1.83 11.21 14.70
C PRO A 120 2.40 9.78 14.68
N LEU A 121 3.61 9.61 14.14
CA LEU A 121 4.32 8.32 14.18
C LEU A 121 4.84 8.04 15.58
N CYS A 122 4.78 6.77 16.01
CA CYS A 122 5.41 6.37 17.26
C CYS A 122 6.93 6.28 17.12
N ASN A 123 7.66 6.61 18.18
CA ASN A 123 9.14 6.66 18.17
C ASN A 123 9.79 5.32 17.80
N SER A 124 9.15 4.19 18.12
CA SER A 124 9.64 2.86 17.71
C SER A 124 9.66 2.71 16.19
N TRP A 125 8.60 3.12 15.51
CA TRP A 125 8.56 3.10 14.05
C TRP A 125 9.57 4.07 13.45
N VAL A 126 9.72 5.27 14.00
CA VAL A 126 10.75 6.23 13.55
C VAL A 126 12.15 5.61 13.62
N SER A 127 12.46 4.90 14.71
CA SER A 127 13.75 4.20 14.89
C SER A 127 13.94 3.06 13.89
N GLY A 128 12.87 2.37 13.52
CA GLY A 128 12.88 1.39 12.42
C GLY A 128 13.16 2.05 11.07
N LEU A 129 12.38 3.06 10.71
CA LEU A 129 12.49 3.77 9.42
C LEU A 129 13.86 4.41 9.20
N ALA A 130 14.51 4.88 10.26
CA ALA A 130 15.87 5.44 10.22
C ALA A 130 16.94 4.45 9.73
N GLN A 131 16.68 3.13 9.81
CA GLN A 131 17.61 2.09 9.36
C GLN A 131 17.56 1.83 7.85
N MET A 132 16.54 2.33 7.15
CA MET A 132 16.39 2.19 5.70
C MET A 132 17.35 3.11 4.96
N ASN A 133 17.76 2.74 3.74
CA ASN A 133 18.57 3.60 2.89
C ASN A 133 17.71 4.70 2.22
N ASP A 134 16.49 4.37 1.80
CA ASP A 134 15.47 5.32 1.34
C ASP A 134 14.07 4.87 1.79
N ARG A 135 13.16 5.83 1.95
CA ARG A 135 11.79 5.68 2.49
C ARG A 135 10.79 6.23 1.46
N LEU A 136 10.17 5.33 0.72
CA LEU A 136 9.19 5.66 -0.32
C LEU A 136 7.78 5.55 0.26
N VAL A 137 7.10 6.69 0.40
CA VAL A 137 5.77 6.78 1.00
C VAL A 137 4.72 7.02 -0.07
N ILE A 138 3.63 6.27 -0.02
CA ILE A 138 2.63 6.26 -1.11
C ILE A 138 1.65 7.45 -1.10
N SER A 139 1.77 8.37 -0.12
CA SER A 139 0.99 9.62 -0.02
C SER A 139 1.88 10.79 0.39
N GLU A 140 1.49 12.00 -0.03
CA GLU A 140 2.13 13.24 0.40
C GLU A 140 1.85 13.50 1.88
N PHE A 141 0.64 13.14 2.34
CA PHE A 141 0.32 13.10 3.77
C PHE A 141 1.35 12.27 4.55
N GLY A 142 1.61 11.04 4.11
CA GLY A 142 2.52 10.15 4.81
C GLY A 142 3.97 10.62 4.79
N LYS A 143 4.43 11.18 3.67
CA LYS A 143 5.76 11.81 3.56
C LYS A 143 5.94 12.89 4.64
N ARG A 144 4.96 13.78 4.80
CA ARG A 144 5.00 14.83 5.83
C ARG A 144 5.04 14.27 7.25
N MET A 145 4.24 13.23 7.53
CA MET A 145 4.27 12.59 8.86
C MET A 145 5.63 12.00 9.21
N ILE A 146 6.45 11.62 8.21
CA ILE A 146 7.84 11.21 8.43
C ILE A 146 8.74 12.44 8.59
N GLU A 147 8.60 13.46 7.74
CA GLU A 147 9.39 14.69 7.81
C GLU A 147 9.24 15.43 9.14
N ASP A 148 8.04 15.40 9.74
CA ASP A 148 7.75 15.96 11.07
C ASP A 148 8.56 15.28 12.20
N THR A 149 9.10 14.08 11.95
CA THR A 149 9.98 13.35 12.89
C THR A 149 11.47 13.69 12.72
N GLY A 150 11.80 14.47 11.69
CA GLY A 150 13.18 14.81 11.32
C GLY A 150 13.86 13.81 10.37
N LEU A 151 13.14 12.77 9.92
CA LEU A 151 13.62 11.86 8.87
C LEU A 151 13.27 12.38 7.48
N ASP A 152 14.07 12.02 6.48
CA ASP A 152 13.76 12.25 5.08
C ASP A 152 12.81 11.17 4.52
N ALA A 153 11.98 11.53 3.56
CA ALA A 153 11.11 10.60 2.84
C ALA A 153 10.87 11.07 1.41
N ARG A 154 10.66 10.11 0.51
CA ARG A 154 10.32 10.36 -0.90
C ARG A 154 8.86 9.99 -1.14
N TYR A 155 8.14 10.84 -1.86
CA TYR A 155 6.80 10.50 -2.30
C TYR A 155 6.86 9.50 -3.47
N LEU A 156 6.18 8.37 -3.35
CA LEU A 156 6.00 7.39 -4.41
C LEU A 156 4.60 7.54 -5.03
N PRO A 157 4.49 8.11 -6.24
CA PRO A 157 3.20 8.35 -6.86
C PRO A 157 2.61 7.06 -7.45
N VAL A 158 1.93 6.26 -6.63
CA VAL A 158 1.30 4.99 -7.04
C VAL A 158 0.40 5.17 -8.29
N GLY A 159 0.71 4.43 -9.35
CA GLY A 159 0.01 4.54 -10.63
C GLY A 159 -1.36 3.87 -10.64
N ILE A 160 -2.15 4.15 -11.67
CA ILE A 160 -3.37 3.43 -11.99
C ILE A 160 -3.52 3.22 -13.50
N ASP A 161 -4.03 2.05 -13.89
CA ASP A 161 -4.32 1.73 -15.28
C ASP A 161 -5.68 2.34 -15.70
N THR A 162 -5.65 3.56 -16.22
CA THR A 162 -6.86 4.26 -16.68
C THR A 162 -7.44 3.73 -17.98
N GLU A 163 -6.72 2.86 -18.70
CA GLU A 163 -7.24 2.23 -19.92
C GLU A 163 -8.16 1.07 -19.55
N SER A 164 -7.75 0.24 -18.58
CA SER A 164 -8.59 -0.82 -18.06
C SER A 164 -9.69 -0.27 -17.14
N TRP A 165 -9.35 0.64 -16.22
CA TRP A 165 -10.32 1.35 -15.37
C TRP A 165 -10.96 2.53 -16.11
N ARG A 166 -11.51 2.28 -17.30
CA ARG A 166 -12.13 3.32 -18.12
C ARG A 166 -13.56 3.64 -17.65
N PRO A 167 -14.07 4.85 -17.92
CA PRO A 167 -15.50 5.12 -17.80
C PRO A 167 -16.33 4.26 -18.77
N PRO A 168 -17.60 3.96 -18.42
CA PRO A 168 -18.51 3.33 -19.36
C PRO A 168 -18.80 4.24 -20.57
N ASP A 169 -18.95 3.65 -21.75
CA ASP A 169 -19.23 4.39 -22.98
C ASP A 169 -20.65 4.96 -22.97
N ILE A 170 -20.72 6.29 -22.96
CA ILE A 170 -21.97 7.07 -22.97
C ILE A 170 -22.72 6.87 -24.30
N THR A 171 -22.00 6.79 -25.42
CA THR A 171 -22.62 6.68 -26.75
C THR A 171 -23.27 5.32 -26.98
N ALA A 172 -22.71 4.28 -26.36
CA ALA A 172 -23.24 2.92 -26.41
C ALA A 172 -24.31 2.65 -25.31
N ASN A 173 -24.61 3.62 -24.45
CA ASN A 173 -25.45 3.44 -23.27
C ASN A 173 -24.99 2.27 -22.38
N GLU A 174 -23.66 2.06 -22.28
CA GLU A 174 -23.05 0.86 -21.71
C GLU A 174 -23.45 0.67 -20.24
N LYS A 175 -23.53 1.77 -19.47
CA LYS A 175 -23.97 1.74 -18.07
C LYS A 175 -25.37 1.13 -17.91
N ALA A 176 -26.34 1.48 -18.75
CA ALA A 176 -27.70 0.93 -18.66
C ALA A 176 -27.72 -0.57 -18.96
N THR A 177 -26.96 -1.01 -19.98
CA THR A 177 -26.80 -2.44 -20.30
C THR A 177 -26.17 -3.21 -19.14
N ILE A 178 -25.10 -2.66 -18.53
CA ILE A 178 -24.44 -3.25 -17.38
C ILE A 178 -25.42 -3.37 -16.20
N ARG A 179 -26.13 -2.30 -15.86
CA ARG A 179 -27.12 -2.30 -14.77
C ARG A 179 -28.19 -3.37 -14.95
N LYS A 180 -28.75 -3.46 -16.16
CA LYS A 180 -29.72 -4.51 -16.50
C LYS A 180 -29.12 -5.91 -16.33
N SER A 181 -27.86 -6.12 -16.73
CA SER A 181 -27.19 -7.41 -16.59
C SER A 181 -26.90 -7.79 -15.13
N LEU A 182 -26.78 -6.81 -14.24
CA LEU A 182 -26.58 -6.99 -12.80
C LEU A 182 -27.91 -7.05 -12.02
N GLY A 183 -29.05 -6.82 -12.69
CA GLY A 183 -30.37 -6.83 -12.08
C GLY A 183 -30.72 -5.55 -11.31
N PHE A 184 -30.08 -4.42 -11.63
CA PHE A 184 -30.44 -3.11 -11.07
C PHE A 184 -31.52 -2.43 -11.91
N GLU A 185 -32.48 -1.82 -11.24
CA GLU A 185 -33.55 -1.03 -11.87
C GLU A 185 -33.05 0.37 -12.25
N GLU A 186 -33.77 1.07 -13.15
CA GLU A 186 -33.33 2.37 -13.65
C GLU A 186 -33.39 3.49 -12.61
N ASP A 187 -34.32 3.44 -11.65
CA ASP A 187 -34.52 4.47 -10.63
C ASP A 187 -33.66 4.29 -9.37
N GLU A 188 -32.94 3.16 -9.27
CA GLU A 188 -32.08 2.85 -8.13
C GLU A 188 -30.80 3.69 -8.14
N PHE A 189 -30.46 4.29 -7.00
CA PHE A 189 -29.20 5.00 -6.83
C PHE A 189 -28.15 4.07 -6.20
N ILE A 190 -27.22 3.58 -7.02
CA ILE A 190 -26.27 2.54 -6.61
C ILE A 190 -25.03 3.15 -5.96
N VAL A 191 -24.81 2.84 -4.68
CA VAL A 191 -23.64 3.26 -3.93
C VAL A 191 -22.69 2.09 -3.78
N LEU A 192 -21.48 2.23 -4.33
CA LEU A 192 -20.43 1.23 -4.25
C LEU A 192 -19.45 1.54 -3.11
N THR A 193 -19.07 0.52 -2.37
CA THR A 193 -17.91 0.54 -1.48
C THR A 193 -17.03 -0.66 -1.80
N VAL A 194 -15.73 -0.43 -2.02
CA VAL A 194 -14.73 -1.49 -2.15
C VAL A 194 -13.72 -1.28 -1.03
N ALA A 195 -13.79 -2.13 0.01
CA ALA A 195 -12.96 -2.00 1.20
C ALA A 195 -12.97 -3.31 2.01
N ASP A 196 -11.82 -3.66 2.61
CA ASP A 196 -11.73 -4.85 3.46
C ASP A 196 -12.60 -4.70 4.72
N ASN A 197 -13.14 -5.81 5.24
CA ASN A 197 -14.02 -5.79 6.41
C ASN A 197 -13.19 -5.65 7.70
N GLN A 198 -12.77 -4.41 7.96
CA GLN A 198 -11.91 -4.01 9.05
C GLN A 198 -12.50 -2.79 9.77
N GLU A 199 -12.25 -2.68 11.07
CA GLU A 199 -12.71 -1.59 11.93
C GLU A 199 -12.37 -0.20 11.34
N ARG A 200 -11.15 -0.04 10.82
CA ARG A 200 -10.65 1.22 10.25
C ARG A 200 -11.48 1.71 9.06
N LYS A 201 -12.08 0.80 8.28
CA LYS A 201 -12.92 1.14 7.12
C LYS A 201 -14.31 1.65 7.51
N ASN A 202 -14.70 1.47 8.77
CA ASN A 202 -15.91 2.04 9.35
C ASN A 202 -17.18 1.74 8.54
N LEU A 203 -17.36 0.47 8.14
CA LEU A 203 -18.50 0.05 7.31
C LEU A 203 -19.85 0.24 8.02
N SER A 204 -19.88 0.34 9.35
CA SER A 204 -21.09 0.72 10.10
C SER A 204 -21.57 2.13 9.77
N ALA A 205 -20.65 3.10 9.67
CA ALA A 205 -21.00 4.46 9.25
C ALA A 205 -21.54 4.46 7.81
N ALA A 206 -20.98 3.64 6.91
CA ALA A 206 -21.52 3.51 5.56
C ALA A 206 -22.96 2.98 5.60
N ALA A 207 -23.23 1.92 6.36
CA ALA A 207 -24.58 1.37 6.51
C ALA A 207 -25.58 2.41 7.07
N GLU A 208 -25.18 3.18 8.09
CA GLU A 208 -26.02 4.23 8.68
C GLU A 208 -26.28 5.38 7.70
N ILE A 209 -25.25 5.83 6.97
CA ILE A 209 -25.37 6.85 5.92
C ILE A 209 -26.37 6.41 4.85
N ILE A 210 -26.28 5.15 4.40
CA ILE A 210 -27.22 4.58 3.42
C ILE A 210 -28.64 4.56 4.00
N SER A 211 -28.82 4.07 5.23
CA SER A 211 -30.13 4.05 5.91
C SER A 211 -30.78 5.44 5.97
N LEU A 212 -30.02 6.47 6.33
CA LEU A 212 -30.50 7.84 6.37
C LEU A 212 -30.83 8.39 4.97
N ALA A 213 -29.97 8.13 3.98
CA ALA A 213 -30.19 8.59 2.61
C ALA A 213 -31.44 7.93 1.97
N ARG A 214 -31.69 6.64 2.27
CA ARG A 214 -32.85 5.89 1.76
C ARG A 214 -34.20 6.49 2.15
N LYS A 215 -34.25 7.34 3.18
CA LYS A 215 -35.45 8.11 3.54
C LYS A 215 -35.81 9.18 2.49
N LYS A 216 -34.92 9.47 1.54
CA LYS A 216 -35.04 10.55 0.55
C LYS A 216 -34.81 10.11 -0.90
N ILE A 217 -34.12 8.99 -1.12
CA ILE A 217 -33.76 8.45 -2.45
C ILE A 217 -33.85 6.92 -2.46
N ASN A 218 -34.06 6.29 -3.62
CA ASN A 218 -34.06 4.84 -3.75
C ASN A 218 -32.62 4.29 -3.79
N ALA A 219 -31.87 4.42 -2.69
CA ALA A 219 -30.46 4.00 -2.66
C ALA A 219 -30.28 2.49 -2.38
N LYS A 220 -29.36 1.87 -3.12
CA LYS A 220 -28.81 0.52 -2.89
C LYS A 220 -27.35 0.61 -2.50
N TRP A 221 -26.90 -0.25 -1.61
CA TRP A 221 -25.51 -0.36 -1.21
C TRP A 221 -24.90 -1.66 -1.72
N VAL A 222 -23.88 -1.52 -2.55
CA VAL A 222 -23.07 -2.62 -3.07
C VAL A 222 -21.72 -2.58 -2.37
N LEU A 223 -21.34 -3.66 -1.72
CA LEU A 223 -20.09 -3.78 -0.97
C LEU A 223 -19.24 -4.93 -1.50
N VAL A 224 -18.02 -4.63 -1.95
CA VAL A 224 -16.99 -5.65 -2.22
C VAL A 224 -16.01 -5.66 -1.06
N THR A 225 -15.97 -6.77 -0.34
CA THR A 225 -15.26 -6.85 0.95
C THR A 225 -14.92 -8.28 1.31
N ARG A 226 -14.07 -8.51 2.32
CA ARG A 226 -13.98 -9.84 2.95
C ARG A 226 -15.25 -10.09 3.75
N VAL A 227 -16.20 -10.83 3.17
CA VAL A 227 -17.54 -10.99 3.76
C VAL A 227 -17.46 -11.59 5.16
N THR A 228 -16.60 -12.59 5.35
CA THR A 228 -16.35 -13.22 6.65
C THR A 228 -14.99 -12.78 7.20
N SER A 229 -15.00 -11.95 8.24
CA SER A 229 -13.80 -11.48 8.93
C SER A 229 -13.93 -11.72 10.44
N PRO A 230 -12.91 -12.31 11.11
CA PRO A 230 -12.95 -12.54 12.55
C PRO A 230 -12.90 -11.24 13.37
N VAL A 231 -12.41 -10.15 12.76
CA VAL A 231 -12.19 -8.84 13.39
C VAL A 231 -12.97 -7.72 12.69
N GLY A 232 -13.94 -8.09 11.84
CA GLY A 232 -14.78 -7.18 11.08
C GLY A 232 -16.22 -7.11 11.57
N TRP A 233 -17.05 -6.40 10.82
CA TRP A 233 -18.47 -6.27 11.06
C TRP A 233 -19.22 -7.56 10.70
N LYS A 234 -20.24 -7.90 11.50
CA LYS A 234 -21.27 -8.88 11.13
C LYS A 234 -22.20 -8.22 10.12
N LEU A 235 -21.89 -8.36 8.83
CA LEU A 235 -22.52 -7.54 7.78
C LEU A 235 -24.04 -7.73 7.67
N ASP A 236 -24.56 -8.93 7.92
CA ASP A 236 -26.01 -9.18 7.91
C ASP A 236 -26.71 -8.53 9.11
N ASP A 237 -26.16 -8.71 10.32
CA ASP A 237 -26.67 -8.05 11.53
C ASP A 237 -26.61 -6.53 11.40
N LEU A 238 -25.55 -6.01 10.77
CA LEU A 238 -25.38 -4.59 10.49
C LEU A 238 -26.46 -4.08 9.52
N ALA A 239 -26.73 -4.83 8.45
CA ALA A 239 -27.78 -4.48 7.49
C ALA A 239 -29.17 -4.51 8.14
N GLN A 240 -29.43 -5.49 9.02
CA GLN A 240 -30.67 -5.58 9.78
C GLN A 240 -30.81 -4.42 10.78
N GLN A 241 -29.75 -4.11 11.53
CA GLN A 241 -29.73 -3.02 12.52
C GLN A 241 -30.13 -1.68 11.89
N PHE A 242 -29.68 -1.43 10.66
CA PHE A 242 -29.94 -0.18 9.94
C PHE A 242 -31.12 -0.26 8.96
N ASP A 243 -31.88 -1.37 8.94
CA ASP A 243 -33.03 -1.59 8.07
C ASP A 243 -32.71 -1.45 6.57
N ILE A 244 -31.56 -2.02 6.16
CA ILE A 244 -31.07 -1.97 4.78
C ILE A 244 -30.90 -3.34 4.11
N THR A 245 -31.37 -4.42 4.72
CA THR A 245 -31.24 -5.80 4.19
C THR A 245 -31.63 -5.91 2.71
N GLU A 246 -32.81 -5.42 2.33
CA GLU A 246 -33.32 -5.47 0.94
C GLU A 246 -32.58 -4.53 -0.04
N ALA A 247 -31.73 -3.65 0.48
CA ALA A 247 -30.94 -2.72 -0.31
C ALA A 247 -29.45 -3.00 -0.24
N PHE A 248 -29.04 -4.09 0.40
CA PHE A 248 -27.65 -4.41 0.61
C PHE A 248 -27.24 -5.63 -0.22
N THR A 249 -26.26 -5.44 -1.09
CA THR A 249 -25.64 -6.51 -1.85
C THR A 249 -24.15 -6.56 -1.51
N LYS A 250 -23.65 -7.74 -1.18
CA LYS A 250 -22.25 -7.94 -0.82
C LYS A 250 -21.59 -8.99 -1.73
N PHE A 251 -20.38 -8.71 -2.13
CA PHE A 251 -19.51 -9.61 -2.87
C PHE A 251 -18.24 -9.84 -2.06
N ASP A 252 -17.71 -11.06 -2.14
CA ASP A 252 -16.41 -11.33 -1.53
C ASP A 252 -15.28 -10.63 -2.29
N ARG A 253 -14.18 -10.36 -1.60
CA ARG A 253 -12.97 -9.80 -2.21
C ARG A 253 -12.36 -10.81 -3.20
N GLY A 254 -11.55 -10.30 -4.12
CA GLY A 254 -10.91 -11.12 -5.15
C GLY A 254 -11.82 -11.42 -6.35
N LEU A 255 -12.81 -10.55 -6.60
CA LEU A 255 -13.52 -10.58 -7.87
C LEU A 255 -12.52 -10.43 -9.03
N PRO A 256 -12.70 -11.19 -10.12
CA PRO A 256 -12.00 -10.93 -11.36
C PRO A 256 -12.17 -9.47 -11.79
N PHE A 257 -11.13 -8.91 -12.39
CA PHE A 257 -11.06 -7.50 -12.75
C PHE A 257 -12.30 -7.03 -13.54
N ASP A 258 -12.69 -7.79 -14.57
CA ASP A 258 -13.84 -7.50 -15.41
C ASP A 258 -15.14 -7.41 -14.60
N ARG A 259 -15.35 -8.33 -13.65
CA ARG A 259 -16.53 -8.34 -12.77
C ARG A 259 -16.51 -7.17 -11.80
N LEU A 260 -15.33 -6.83 -11.25
CA LEU A 260 -15.19 -5.68 -10.37
C LEU A 260 -15.46 -4.37 -11.13
N TRP A 261 -14.89 -4.21 -12.33
CA TRP A 261 -15.11 -3.05 -13.18
C TRP A 261 -16.60 -2.83 -13.51
N LEU A 262 -17.37 -3.91 -13.77
CA LEU A 262 -18.82 -3.80 -13.98
C LEU A 262 -19.54 -3.13 -12.79
N LEU A 263 -19.10 -3.39 -11.54
CA LEU A 263 -19.69 -2.76 -10.36
C LEU A 263 -19.37 -1.26 -10.30
N TYR A 264 -18.12 -0.86 -10.61
CA TYR A 264 -17.75 0.55 -10.70
C TYR A 264 -18.51 1.27 -11.82
N ALA A 265 -18.64 0.64 -12.99
CA ALA A 265 -19.35 1.20 -14.14
C ALA A 265 -20.87 1.33 -13.91
N ALA A 266 -21.46 0.43 -13.13
CA ALA A 266 -22.89 0.45 -12.79
C ALA A 266 -23.24 1.51 -11.73
N ALA A 267 -22.29 1.83 -10.85
CA ALA A 267 -22.51 2.66 -9.68
C ALA A 267 -22.78 4.14 -10.02
N ASP A 268 -23.49 4.81 -9.12
CA ASP A 268 -23.79 6.25 -9.17
C ASP A 268 -22.94 7.05 -8.18
N ALA A 269 -22.41 6.39 -7.15
CA ALA A 269 -21.48 6.97 -6.18
C ALA A 269 -20.52 5.92 -5.63
N PHE A 270 -19.28 6.31 -5.36
CA PHE A 270 -18.39 5.55 -4.48
C PHE A 270 -18.42 6.17 -3.08
N LEU A 271 -18.57 5.35 -2.03
CA LEU A 271 -18.61 5.81 -0.64
C LEU A 271 -17.49 5.16 0.18
N LEU A 272 -16.63 5.99 0.75
CA LEU A 272 -15.52 5.60 1.62
C LEU A 272 -15.64 6.28 2.99
N THR A 273 -15.98 5.52 4.02
CA THR A 273 -16.15 6.02 5.39
C THR A 273 -14.94 5.76 6.29
N SER A 274 -13.81 5.34 5.70
CA SER A 274 -12.58 5.03 6.41
C SER A 274 -12.17 6.12 7.39
N LYS A 275 -11.70 5.70 8.57
CA LYS A 275 -11.23 6.59 9.64
C LYS A 275 -9.83 7.14 9.40
N ALA A 276 -9.10 6.45 8.52
CA ALA A 276 -7.74 6.72 8.13
C ALA A 276 -7.43 5.92 6.86
N GLU A 277 -6.68 6.50 5.94
CA GLU A 277 -6.16 5.85 4.73
C GLU A 277 -4.73 6.32 4.44
N GLY A 278 -3.90 5.41 3.94
CA GLY A 278 -2.57 5.75 3.46
C GLY A 278 -2.53 6.15 1.98
N LEU A 279 -3.53 5.72 1.20
CA LEU A 279 -3.74 6.09 -0.22
C LEU A 279 -5.21 5.86 -0.61
N CYS A 280 -5.65 4.60 -0.51
CA CYS A 280 -6.93 4.07 -1.02
C CYS A 280 -6.99 3.94 -2.56
N LEU A 281 -6.47 2.83 -3.10
CA LEU A 281 -6.57 2.51 -4.54
C LEU A 281 -8.01 2.54 -5.08
N PRO A 282 -9.04 1.99 -4.39
CA PRO A 282 -10.43 2.08 -4.82
C PRO A 282 -10.95 3.50 -5.08
N PHE A 283 -10.40 4.50 -4.38
CA PHE A 283 -10.72 5.91 -4.64
C PHE A 283 -10.23 6.32 -6.04
N LEU A 284 -8.99 5.98 -6.39
CA LEU A 284 -8.41 6.28 -7.69
C LEU A 284 -9.08 5.46 -8.80
N GLU A 285 -9.44 4.20 -8.54
CA GLU A 285 -10.21 3.34 -9.45
C GLU A 285 -11.57 3.97 -9.78
N SER A 286 -12.26 4.51 -8.77
CA SER A 286 -13.51 5.24 -8.96
C SER A 286 -13.31 6.48 -9.84
N GLN A 287 -12.28 7.27 -9.58
CA GLN A 287 -11.96 8.45 -10.39
C GLN A 287 -11.64 8.09 -11.84
N ALA A 288 -10.89 7.01 -12.06
CA ALA A 288 -10.58 6.49 -13.40
C ALA A 288 -11.85 6.04 -14.15
N CYS A 289 -12.79 5.40 -13.45
CA CYS A 289 -14.10 5.04 -14.00
C CYS A 289 -15.06 6.23 -14.19
N GLY A 290 -14.67 7.45 -13.83
CA GLY A 290 -15.56 8.62 -13.86
C GLY A 290 -16.71 8.55 -12.84
N LEU A 291 -16.57 7.75 -11.79
CA LEU A 291 -17.53 7.60 -10.69
C LEU A 291 -17.28 8.69 -9.64
N PRO A 292 -18.29 9.52 -9.28
CA PRO A 292 -18.12 10.48 -8.19
C PRO A 292 -17.82 9.80 -6.86
N VAL A 293 -16.80 10.30 -6.16
CA VAL A 293 -16.31 9.74 -4.91
C VAL A 293 -16.72 10.59 -3.73
N LEU A 294 -17.36 10.01 -2.71
CA LEU A 294 -17.54 10.59 -1.39
C LEU A 294 -16.59 9.88 -0.40
N ALA A 295 -15.75 10.63 0.30
CA ALA A 295 -14.82 10.04 1.26
C ALA A 295 -14.63 10.92 2.50
N THR A 296 -14.43 10.31 3.66
CA THR A 296 -14.04 11.03 4.88
C THR A 296 -12.85 11.96 4.61
N ASP A 297 -12.99 13.24 4.96
CA ASP A 297 -11.99 14.30 4.77
C ASP A 297 -10.85 14.20 5.81
N ALA A 298 -10.12 13.09 5.79
CA ALA A 298 -9.13 12.74 6.81
C ALA A 298 -7.88 12.06 6.22
N THR A 299 -6.70 12.24 6.82
CA THR A 299 -5.46 11.54 6.41
C THR A 299 -5.10 11.75 4.94
N SER A 300 -4.83 10.73 4.12
CA SER A 300 -4.44 10.91 2.72
C SER A 300 -5.61 11.26 1.78
N THR A 301 -6.86 10.92 2.09
CA THR A 301 -7.99 11.09 1.14
C THR A 301 -8.18 12.52 0.61
N PRO A 302 -7.96 13.59 1.39
CA PRO A 302 -8.11 14.97 0.91
C PRO A 302 -7.12 15.32 -0.20
N GLU A 303 -5.93 14.70 -0.19
CA GLU A 303 -4.96 14.84 -1.26
C GLU A 303 -5.49 14.29 -2.59
N HIS A 304 -6.48 13.40 -2.58
CA HIS A 304 -7.14 12.87 -3.79
C HIS A 304 -8.47 13.56 -4.10
N ALA A 305 -9.12 14.20 -3.14
CA ALA A 305 -10.45 14.80 -3.31
C ALA A 305 -10.42 16.28 -3.70
N TRP A 306 -9.36 17.02 -3.36
CA TRP A 306 -9.21 18.45 -3.63
C TRP A 306 -8.24 18.74 -4.78
N VAL A 307 -8.46 19.84 -5.50
CA VAL A 307 -7.48 20.41 -6.45
C VAL A 307 -6.62 21.42 -5.70
N ASP A 308 -5.29 21.21 -5.71
CA ASP A 308 -4.31 21.99 -4.94
C ASP A 308 -4.75 22.22 -3.48
N PRO A 309 -4.81 21.18 -2.63
CA PRO A 309 -5.16 21.37 -1.23
C PRO A 309 -4.15 22.31 -0.56
N ASP A 310 -4.63 23.27 0.26
CA ASP A 310 -3.74 23.99 1.18
C ASP A 310 -3.29 23.00 2.25
N TRP A 311 -1.98 22.81 2.29
CA TRP A 311 -1.34 21.76 3.06
C TRP A 311 -1.10 22.12 4.52
N ASN A 312 -1.51 23.32 4.95
CA ASN A 312 -1.42 23.71 6.35
C ASN A 312 -2.50 22.98 7.16
N ARG A 313 -2.09 22.15 8.12
CA ARG A 313 -3.01 21.51 9.06
C ARG A 313 -3.38 22.52 10.15
N LEU A 314 -4.66 22.61 10.50
CA LEU A 314 -5.07 23.26 11.75
C LEU A 314 -4.65 22.35 12.92
N MET A 315 -4.42 22.93 14.09
CA MET A 315 -3.96 22.20 15.29
C MET A 315 -4.92 21.08 15.75
N ASP A 316 -6.14 21.04 15.24
CA ASP A 316 -7.15 20.03 15.51
C ASP A 316 -7.15 18.86 14.50
N GLY A 317 -6.15 18.81 13.62
CA GLY A 317 -5.99 17.72 12.67
C GLY A 317 -6.72 17.89 11.33
N ARG A 318 -7.56 18.93 11.19
CA ARG A 318 -8.30 19.25 9.96
C ARG A 318 -7.40 20.00 8.98
N TRP A 319 -7.63 19.78 7.68
CA TRP A 319 -6.99 20.58 6.64
C TRP A 319 -7.48 22.02 6.71
N ASN A 320 -6.55 22.99 6.64
CA ASN A 320 -6.94 24.38 6.43
C ASN A 320 -7.63 24.45 5.06
N LYS A 321 -8.93 24.76 5.05
CA LYS A 321 -9.73 24.92 3.83
C LYS A 321 -9.32 26.15 3.00
N GLY A 322 -8.15 26.75 3.28
CA GLY A 322 -7.59 27.86 2.55
C GLY A 322 -7.49 27.56 1.06
N LYS A 323 -8.16 28.35 0.23
CA LYS A 323 -8.06 28.42 -1.23
C LYS A 323 -7.85 27.08 -1.98
N SER A 324 -8.61 26.02 -1.67
CA SER A 324 -8.68 24.90 -2.61
C SER A 324 -9.24 25.39 -3.95
N LYS A 325 -8.57 25.06 -5.06
CA LYS A 325 -8.92 25.60 -6.38
C LYS A 325 -10.09 24.86 -7.04
N GLY A 326 -10.61 23.82 -6.40
CA GLY A 326 -11.71 23.00 -6.90
C GLY A 326 -11.83 21.65 -6.18
N GLN A 327 -12.84 20.88 -6.58
CA GLN A 327 -13.14 19.54 -6.06
C GLN A 327 -13.08 18.52 -7.20
N ARG A 328 -12.47 17.37 -6.94
CA ARG A 328 -12.44 16.18 -7.80
C ARG A 328 -13.02 14.92 -7.11
N GLY A 329 -13.68 15.17 -5.99
CA GLY A 329 -14.45 14.26 -5.15
C GLY A 329 -15.27 15.11 -4.16
N ILE A 330 -16.03 14.45 -3.29
CA ILE A 330 -16.87 15.07 -2.27
C ILE A 330 -16.32 14.67 -0.89
N PRO A 331 -15.48 15.53 -0.30
CA PRO A 331 -14.98 15.32 1.05
C PRO A 331 -16.13 15.35 2.06
N LEU A 332 -16.25 14.30 2.84
CA LEU A 332 -17.23 14.15 3.89
C LEU A 332 -16.67 14.73 5.17
N GLU A 333 -17.46 15.60 5.81
CA GLU A 333 -17.05 16.29 7.02
C GLU A 333 -16.73 15.30 8.15
N VAL A 334 -15.67 15.57 8.91
CA VAL A 334 -15.33 14.84 10.13
C VAL A 334 -16.22 15.34 11.26
N GLY A 335 -16.96 14.43 11.89
CA GLY A 335 -17.81 14.72 13.05
C GLY A 335 -17.01 14.75 14.35
N PHE A 336 -16.08 13.82 14.53
CA PHE A 336 -15.20 13.78 15.69
C PHE A 336 -13.93 12.95 15.43
N ASP A 337 -12.92 13.16 16.26
CA ASP A 337 -11.66 12.41 16.24
C ASP A 337 -11.48 11.58 17.51
N THR A 338 -10.80 10.46 17.39
CA THR A 338 -10.31 9.69 18.54
C THR A 338 -8.83 9.38 18.39
N ILE A 339 -8.16 9.12 19.51
CA ILE A 339 -6.82 8.53 19.49
C ILE A 339 -6.97 7.05 19.13
N ASP A 340 -6.06 6.54 18.31
CA ASP A 340 -6.03 5.14 17.94
C ASP A 340 -5.70 4.23 19.15
N PRO A 341 -5.95 2.92 19.07
CA PRO A 341 -5.65 2.00 20.17
C PRO A 341 -4.17 1.93 20.57
N TRP A 342 -3.26 2.38 19.69
CA TRP A 342 -1.82 2.42 19.93
C TRP A 342 -1.38 3.69 20.67
N GLY A 343 -2.28 4.65 20.85
CA GLY A 343 -2.10 5.84 21.68
C GLY A 343 -1.33 6.98 21.00
N ASN A 344 -0.99 6.85 19.72
CA ASN A 344 -0.08 7.77 19.04
C ASN A 344 -0.66 8.41 17.78
N SER A 345 -1.68 7.82 17.15
CA SER A 345 -2.26 8.37 15.91
C SER A 345 -3.74 8.74 16.06
N VAL A 346 -4.26 9.54 15.13
CA VAL A 346 -5.65 10.01 15.15
C VAL A 346 -6.53 9.19 14.20
N ARG A 347 -7.78 8.93 14.59
CA ARG A 347 -8.83 8.34 13.76
C ARG A 347 -9.98 9.33 13.64
N SER A 348 -10.35 9.66 12.41
CA SER A 348 -11.38 10.66 12.13
C SER A 348 -12.68 9.99 11.71
N PHE A 349 -13.77 10.28 12.40
CA PHE A 349 -15.07 9.70 12.14
C PHE A 349 -15.91 10.67 11.33
N VAL A 350 -16.52 10.18 10.25
CA VAL A 350 -17.41 10.97 9.40
C VAL A 350 -18.66 11.45 10.16
N ASP A 351 -19.08 12.68 9.90
CA ASP A 351 -20.39 13.21 10.30
C ASP A 351 -21.47 12.53 9.45
N ILE A 352 -22.09 11.50 10.03
CA ILE A 352 -23.04 10.61 9.36
C ILE A 352 -24.26 11.37 8.80
N PRO A 353 -24.96 12.23 9.56
CA PRO A 353 -26.08 13.01 9.02
C PRO A 353 -25.69 13.89 7.83
N LYS A 354 -24.55 14.58 7.89
CA LYS A 354 -24.09 15.42 6.77
C LYS A 354 -23.63 14.60 5.58
N ALA A 355 -23.02 13.44 5.81
CA ALA A 355 -22.64 12.53 4.74
C ALA A 355 -23.86 11.94 4.02
N ALA A 356 -24.90 11.55 4.75
CA ALA A 356 -26.18 11.13 4.15
C ALA A 356 -26.80 12.25 3.30
N GLN A 357 -26.79 13.50 3.81
CA GLN A 357 -27.25 14.64 3.03
C GLN A 357 -26.39 14.88 1.78
N SER A 358 -25.08 14.66 1.86
CA SER A 358 -24.16 14.78 0.71
C SER A 358 -24.49 13.75 -0.38
N LEU A 359 -24.85 12.53 0.01
CA LEU A 359 -25.30 11.48 -0.92
C LEU A 359 -26.62 11.86 -1.62
N VAL A 360 -27.60 12.37 -0.85
CA VAL A 360 -28.87 12.88 -1.40
C VAL A 360 -28.66 14.09 -2.32
N ASN A 361 -27.70 14.96 -2.00
CA ASN A 361 -27.36 16.10 -2.85
C ASN A 361 -26.70 15.64 -4.16
N LEU A 362 -25.84 14.61 -4.10
CA LEU A 362 -25.22 14.03 -5.28
C LEU A 362 -26.26 13.44 -6.23
N SER A 363 -27.24 12.70 -5.72
CA SER A 363 -28.30 12.10 -6.56
C SER A 363 -29.18 13.14 -7.28
N LYS A 364 -29.14 14.40 -6.84
CA LYS A 364 -29.87 15.53 -7.41
C LYS A 364 -28.95 16.55 -8.07
N MET A 365 -27.65 16.24 -8.18
CA MET A 365 -26.66 17.18 -8.68
C MET A 365 -26.92 17.49 -10.16
N ASN A 366 -26.75 18.76 -10.54
CA ASN A 366 -26.82 19.15 -11.93
C ASN A 366 -25.83 18.32 -12.78
N PRO A 367 -26.26 17.71 -13.90
CA PRO A 367 -25.41 16.84 -14.71
C PRO A 367 -24.11 17.50 -15.20
N SER A 368 -24.14 18.79 -15.52
CA SER A 368 -22.94 19.52 -15.97
C SER A 368 -21.93 19.70 -14.84
N LYS A 369 -22.42 19.95 -13.62
CA LYS A 369 -21.56 20.06 -12.43
C LYS A 369 -20.97 18.70 -12.05
N LEU A 370 -21.78 17.65 -12.10
CA LEU A 370 -21.34 16.28 -11.85
C LEU A 370 -20.25 15.88 -12.85
N LYS A 371 -20.49 16.12 -14.14
CA LYS A 371 -19.52 15.83 -15.21
C LYS A 371 -18.21 16.59 -15.01
N ALA A 372 -18.26 17.87 -14.66
CA ALA A 372 -17.04 18.65 -14.41
C ALA A 372 -16.20 18.06 -13.25
N MET A 373 -16.86 17.59 -12.19
CA MET A 373 -16.18 16.95 -11.06
C MET A 373 -15.57 15.60 -11.44
N THR A 374 -16.30 14.76 -12.17
CA THR A 374 -15.81 13.43 -12.58
C THR A 374 -14.73 13.54 -13.65
N ASP A 375 -14.83 14.50 -14.58
CA ASP A 375 -13.77 14.82 -15.55
C ASP A 375 -12.48 15.27 -14.82
N ALA A 376 -12.60 16.08 -13.76
CA ALA A 376 -11.45 16.49 -12.95
C ALA A 376 -10.82 15.31 -12.18
N GLY A 377 -11.64 14.40 -11.67
CA GLY A 377 -11.19 13.14 -11.06
C GLY A 377 -10.44 12.26 -12.05
N LEU A 378 -11.01 12.02 -13.23
CA LEU A 378 -10.39 11.24 -14.30
C LEU A 378 -9.09 11.88 -14.78
N ALA A 379 -9.06 13.21 -14.96
CA ALA A 379 -7.85 13.92 -15.33
C ALA A 379 -6.74 13.72 -14.28
N TYR A 380 -7.07 13.78 -12.98
CA TYR A 380 -6.12 13.47 -11.92
C TYR A 380 -5.65 12.01 -11.95
N ALA A 381 -6.56 11.04 -12.10
CA ALA A 381 -6.20 9.63 -12.22
C ALA A 381 -5.23 9.39 -13.40
N ARG A 382 -5.42 10.06 -14.54
CA ARG A 382 -4.52 9.98 -15.70
C ARG A 382 -3.12 10.55 -15.45
N THR A 383 -2.95 11.45 -14.48
CA THR A 383 -1.61 11.91 -14.09
C THR A 383 -0.82 10.86 -13.30
N ARG A 384 -1.48 9.83 -12.79
CA ARG A 384 -0.92 8.79 -11.92
C ARG A 384 -0.45 7.60 -12.76
N THR A 385 0.78 7.66 -13.25
CA THR A 385 1.34 6.59 -14.10
C THR A 385 2.29 5.68 -13.33
N TRP A 386 2.29 4.39 -13.66
CA TRP A 386 3.30 3.47 -13.14
C TRP A 386 4.71 3.83 -13.60
N THR A 387 4.85 4.45 -14.78
CA THR A 387 6.13 4.98 -15.25
C THR A 387 6.72 5.99 -14.28
N ALA A 388 5.93 6.96 -13.80
CA ALA A 388 6.39 7.93 -12.80
C ALA A 388 6.78 7.25 -11.47
N ALA A 389 6.01 6.25 -11.01
CA ALA A 389 6.37 5.47 -9.82
C ALA A 389 7.70 4.69 -10.03
N GLY A 390 7.89 4.13 -11.22
CA GLY A 390 9.10 3.42 -11.62
C GLY A 390 10.33 4.34 -11.69
N ASP A 391 10.18 5.57 -12.16
CA ASP A 391 11.26 6.57 -12.21
C ASP A 391 11.73 6.92 -10.79
N VAL A 392 10.78 7.16 -9.88
CA VAL A 392 11.05 7.42 -8.45
C VAL A 392 11.78 6.24 -7.79
N LEU A 393 11.34 5.01 -8.06
CA LEU A 393 11.96 3.82 -7.48
C LEU A 393 13.38 3.58 -8.03
N GLU A 394 13.58 3.72 -9.35
CA GLU A 394 14.90 3.55 -9.96
C GLU A 394 15.89 4.61 -9.47
N GLU A 395 15.44 5.87 -9.34
CA GLU A 395 16.25 6.94 -8.78
C GLU A 395 16.68 6.63 -7.34
N SER A 396 15.73 6.22 -6.50
CA SER A 396 16.00 5.78 -5.12
C SER A 396 17.02 4.64 -5.06
N ILE A 397 16.89 3.63 -5.91
CA ILE A 397 17.84 2.51 -5.98
C ILE A 397 19.23 3.02 -6.37
N ARG A 398 19.33 3.81 -7.44
CA ARG A 398 20.60 4.35 -7.95
C ARG A 398 21.33 5.19 -6.89
N GLU A 399 20.62 6.08 -6.21
CA GLU A 399 21.19 6.94 -5.16
C GLU A 399 21.62 6.14 -3.94
N SER A 400 20.82 5.14 -3.56
CA SER A 400 21.15 4.26 -2.42
C SER A 400 22.39 3.41 -2.70
N ILE A 401 22.55 2.91 -3.92
CA ILE A 401 23.75 2.19 -4.36
C ILE A 401 24.97 3.10 -4.33
N ALA A 402 24.86 4.33 -4.88
CA ALA A 402 25.97 5.29 -4.88
C ALA A 402 26.45 5.61 -3.46
N LYS A 403 25.51 5.87 -2.54
CA LYS A 403 25.82 6.11 -1.12
C LYS A 403 26.48 4.90 -0.45
N ALA A 404 26.02 3.68 -0.73
CA ALA A 404 26.62 2.46 -0.18
C ALA A 404 28.07 2.25 -0.67
N ILE A 405 28.35 2.54 -1.95
CA ILE A 405 29.70 2.49 -2.51
C ILE A 405 30.61 3.54 -1.86
N GLU A 406 30.13 4.76 -1.63
CA GLU A 406 30.90 5.80 -0.94
C GLU A 406 31.23 5.41 0.50
N GLN A 407 30.25 4.86 1.24
CA GLN A 407 30.44 4.41 2.62
C GLN A 407 31.45 3.26 2.72
N SER A 408 31.40 2.28 1.80
CA SER A 408 32.39 1.19 1.75
C SER A 408 33.81 1.67 1.44
N LYS A 409 33.96 2.68 0.57
CA LYS A 409 35.27 3.31 0.30
C LYS A 409 35.82 4.06 1.52
N ALA A 410 34.94 4.72 2.27
CA ALA A 410 35.33 5.45 3.49
C ALA A 410 35.71 4.53 4.66
N THR A 411 35.24 3.28 4.67
CA THR A 411 35.54 2.27 5.70
C THR A 411 36.68 1.31 5.34
N GLN A 412 37.23 1.38 4.12
CA GLN A 412 38.48 0.68 3.82
C GLN A 412 39.62 1.28 4.65
N PRO A 413 40.40 0.48 5.40
CA PRO A 413 41.58 0.99 6.09
C PRO A 413 42.52 1.63 5.07
N GLN A 414 43.02 2.83 5.38
CA GLN A 414 44.16 3.41 4.66
C GLN A 414 45.27 2.35 4.59
N SER A 415 45.94 2.29 3.45
CA SER A 415 46.90 1.27 3.00
C SER A 415 47.67 0.56 4.12
N PRO A 416 47.95 -0.76 3.98
CA PRO A 416 48.65 -1.51 5.01
C PRO A 416 49.93 -0.78 5.40
N VAL A 417 50.06 -0.48 6.69
CA VAL A 417 51.31 0.01 7.27
C VAL A 417 52.40 -0.97 6.84
N ASP A 418 53.43 -0.44 6.18
CA ASP A 418 54.59 -1.19 5.72
C ASP A 418 55.17 -2.04 6.87
N PRO A 419 55.12 -3.39 6.77
CA PRO A 419 55.59 -4.25 7.85
C PRO A 419 57.12 -4.24 8.01
N THR A 420 57.86 -3.45 7.22
CA THR A 420 59.32 -3.33 7.34
C THR A 420 59.78 -2.25 8.33
N ALA A 421 58.89 -1.42 8.87
CA ALA A 421 59.24 -0.39 9.85
C ALA A 421 59.00 -0.85 11.30
N GLY A 422 59.89 -1.69 11.83
CA GLY A 422 59.98 -1.97 13.28
C GLY A 422 60.23 -3.43 13.61
N GLY A 423 61.49 -3.84 13.59
CA GLY A 423 61.89 -5.16 14.07
C GLY A 423 61.66 -5.30 15.58
N VAL A 424 60.71 -6.15 15.96
CA VAL A 424 60.71 -6.84 17.25
C VAL A 424 60.31 -8.30 16.98
N VAL A 425 61.25 -9.22 17.22
CA VAL A 425 61.04 -10.66 17.11
C VAL A 425 60.27 -11.14 18.34
N PRO A 426 59.08 -11.75 18.23
CA PRO A 426 58.43 -12.39 19.37
C PRO A 426 59.03 -13.78 19.60
N SER A 427 59.70 -13.95 20.74
CA SER A 427 60.17 -15.24 21.23
C SER A 427 59.02 -16.13 21.72
N SER A 428 59.03 -17.38 21.23
CA SER A 428 58.38 -18.59 21.77
C SER A 428 56.85 -18.61 21.95
N LEU A 429 56.16 -19.21 20.98
CA LEU A 429 54.85 -19.84 21.19
C LEU A 429 55.03 -21.19 21.94
N PRO A 430 54.24 -21.51 22.97
CA PRO A 430 54.27 -22.83 23.60
C PRO A 430 53.65 -23.90 22.68
N ARG A 431 54.23 -25.11 22.72
CA ARG A 431 53.80 -26.27 21.92
C ARG A 431 52.41 -26.79 22.36
N PRO A 432 51.63 -27.40 21.45
CA PRO A 432 50.30 -27.93 21.75
C PRO A 432 50.36 -29.14 22.70
N VAL A 433 49.38 -29.20 23.61
CA VAL A 433 49.16 -30.31 24.56
C VAL A 433 48.44 -31.46 23.84
N PRO A 434 48.85 -32.74 24.00
CA PRO A 434 48.16 -33.87 23.38
C PRO A 434 46.82 -34.18 24.07
N VAL A 435 45.80 -34.51 23.26
CA VAL A 435 44.49 -34.99 23.73
C VAL A 435 44.62 -36.44 24.17
N LEU A 436 44.31 -36.73 25.45
CA LEU A 436 44.19 -38.09 25.98
C LEU A 436 42.79 -38.63 25.65
N THR A 437 42.69 -39.54 24.69
CA THR A 437 41.48 -40.35 24.46
C THR A 437 41.46 -41.51 25.45
N GLN A 438 40.54 -41.49 26.42
CA GLN A 438 40.21 -42.68 27.21
C GLN A 438 39.10 -43.47 26.50
N THR A 439 39.48 -44.57 25.86
CA THR A 439 38.59 -45.68 25.52
C THR A 439 38.21 -46.41 26.80
N LYS A 440 36.93 -46.43 27.17
CA LYS A 440 36.39 -47.41 28.12
C LYS A 440 35.82 -48.57 27.32
N GLU A 441 36.50 -49.70 27.45
CA GLU A 441 36.05 -51.01 26.99
C GLU A 441 34.78 -51.44 27.73
N VAL A 442 33.93 -52.13 26.98
CA VAL A 442 32.74 -52.83 27.45
C VAL A 442 33.18 -54.18 27.99
N GLU A 443 32.94 -54.46 29.27
CA GLU A 443 33.04 -55.82 29.82
C GLU A 443 31.64 -56.39 30.05
N ASN A 444 31.43 -57.57 29.48
CA ASN A 444 30.28 -58.44 29.68
C ASN A 444 30.33 -59.08 31.08
N GLY A 445 29.19 -59.08 31.77
CA GLY A 445 28.91 -59.83 32.99
C GLY A 445 27.42 -59.91 33.25
#